data_AF-A0A059VZB1-F1
#
_entry.id   AF-A0A059VZB1-F1
#
_cell.length_a   1.000
_cell.length_b   1.000
_cell.length_c   1.000
_cell.angle_alpha   90.00
_cell.angle_beta   90.00
_cell.angle_gamma   90.00
#
_symmetry.space_group_name_H-M   'P 1'
#
loop_
_entity.id
_entity.type
_entity.pdbx_description
1 polymer ?
#
loop_
_entity_poly.entity_id
_entity_poly.type
_entity_poly.pdbx_seq_one_letter_code
_entity_poly.pdbx_strand_id
1 'polypeptide(L)'
;MFTSREPLRLRWAAVMDHTRHDRAIEPSAWQTRCIRAGEVHEFINVGPGPRYPVDHVEYYGFATFETSGVLAVGDVLVCEGRTLGTISGFDETHMPNHYNILVEGADFRNGHALGLKAGTAVTTCPREDKDSGGS
;
A
#
# COMPACT_ATOMS: atom_id res chain seq x y z
N MET A 1 -6.34 -18.32 6.19
CA MET A 1 -6.65 -16.99 6.74
C MET A 1 -5.78 -16.80 7.98
N PHE A 2 -5.24 -15.60 8.22
CA PHE A 2 -4.43 -15.35 9.43
C PHE A 2 -5.37 -15.19 10.63
N THR A 3 -5.01 -15.75 11.79
CA THR A 3 -5.75 -15.54 13.04
C THR A 3 -5.33 -14.25 13.74
N SER A 4 -4.08 -13.83 13.53
CA SER A 4 -3.56 -12.54 13.95
C SER A 4 -2.33 -12.18 13.12
N ARG A 5 -2.07 -10.88 12.98
CA ARG A 5 -0.82 -10.31 12.45
C ARG A 5 -0.49 -9.06 13.23
N GLU A 6 0.79 -8.73 13.32
CA GLU A 6 1.22 -7.44 13.86
C GLU A 6 1.12 -6.35 12.79
N PRO A 7 0.78 -5.11 13.17
CA PRO A 7 0.96 -3.96 12.28
C PRO A 7 2.43 -3.79 11.88
N LEU A 8 2.67 -3.46 10.61
CA LEU A 8 4.02 -3.12 10.16
C LEU A 8 4.23 -1.62 10.29
N ARG A 9 5.37 -1.25 10.88
CA ARG A 9 5.82 0.15 10.94
C ARG A 9 6.69 0.43 9.74
N LEU A 10 6.47 1.58 9.14
CA LEU A 10 7.23 2.11 8.02
C LEU A 10 7.38 3.62 8.17
N ARG A 11 8.25 4.19 7.35
CA ARG A 11 8.37 5.65 7.18
C ARG A 11 8.52 5.97 5.71
N TRP A 12 7.98 7.10 5.27
CA TRP A 12 8.21 7.58 3.90
C TRP A 12 9.70 7.83 3.68
N ALA A 13 10.33 7.04 2.81
CA ALA A 13 11.70 7.26 2.36
C ALA A 13 11.75 8.38 1.29
N ALA A 14 10.73 8.44 0.45
CA ALA A 14 10.52 9.50 -0.53
C ALA A 14 9.02 9.70 -0.74
N VAL A 15 8.61 10.94 -1.01
CA VAL A 15 7.24 11.30 -1.40
C VAL A 15 7.25 11.78 -2.83
N MET A 16 6.25 11.39 -3.62
CA MET A 16 6.21 11.67 -5.06
C MET A 16 5.13 12.69 -5.41
N ASP A 17 5.49 13.60 -6.32
CA ASP A 17 4.55 14.38 -7.12
C ASP A 17 4.49 13.76 -8.51
N HIS A 18 3.85 12.59 -8.61
CA HIS A 18 3.81 11.84 -9.85
C HIS A 18 2.45 11.19 -10.06
N THR A 19 2.01 11.25 -11.32
CA THR A 19 0.75 10.72 -11.83
C THR A 19 1.04 10.07 -13.17
N ARG A 20 0.37 8.95 -13.47
CA ARG A 20 0.45 8.28 -14.78
C ARG A 20 -0.92 7.85 -15.24
N HIS A 21 -1.09 7.73 -16.56
CA HIS A 21 -2.35 7.38 -17.22
C HIS A 21 -2.19 6.25 -18.25
N ASP A 22 -1.07 5.53 -18.19
CA ASP A 22 -0.63 4.57 -19.20
C ASP A 22 0.01 3.30 -18.56
N ARG A 23 -0.37 2.99 -17.33
CA ARG A 23 0.37 2.01 -16.53
C ARG A 23 -0.04 0.56 -16.73
N ALA A 24 -1.27 0.30 -17.18
CA ALA A 24 -1.84 -1.05 -17.28
C ALA A 24 -1.52 -1.94 -16.05
N ILE A 25 -1.61 -1.38 -14.83
CA ILE A 25 -1.28 -2.11 -13.60
C ILE A 25 -2.24 -3.26 -13.42
N GLU A 26 -1.69 -4.47 -13.25
CA GLU A 26 -2.42 -5.69 -12.91
C GLU A 26 -1.79 -6.29 -11.64
N PRO A 27 -2.57 -6.53 -10.57
CA PRO A 27 -2.03 -7.15 -9.36
C PRO A 27 -1.66 -8.61 -9.63
N SER A 28 -0.59 -9.07 -8.99
CA SER A 28 -0.26 -10.48 -8.90
C SER A 28 -1.40 -11.30 -8.28
N ALA A 29 -1.42 -12.61 -8.57
CA ALA A 29 -2.38 -13.54 -7.99
C ALA A 29 -2.24 -13.74 -6.47
N TRP A 30 -1.11 -13.35 -5.88
CA TRP A 30 -0.76 -13.61 -4.49
C TRP A 30 -1.22 -12.47 -3.58
N GLN A 31 -2.04 -12.77 -2.58
CA GLN A 31 -2.65 -11.78 -1.70
C GLN A 31 -1.78 -11.33 -0.51
N THR A 32 -0.57 -11.87 -0.36
CA THR A 32 0.31 -11.59 0.78
C THR A 32 1.76 -11.45 0.36
N ARG A 33 2.55 -10.68 1.12
CA ARG A 33 4.00 -10.57 0.96
C ARG A 33 4.70 -10.63 2.31
N CYS A 34 5.72 -11.46 2.42
CA CYS A 34 6.68 -11.37 3.52
C CYS A 34 7.62 -10.20 3.25
N ILE A 35 7.72 -9.30 4.21
CA ILE A 35 8.56 -8.11 4.14
C ILE A 35 9.65 -8.22 5.20
N ARG A 36 10.90 -7.89 4.83
CA ARG A 36 12.00 -7.78 5.80
C ARG A 36 12.13 -6.35 6.28
N ALA A 37 12.56 -6.19 7.54
CA ALA A 37 12.96 -4.88 8.03
C ALA A 37 14.13 -4.33 7.19
N GLY A 38 14.03 -3.07 6.82
CA GLY A 38 14.97 -2.36 5.95
C GLY A 38 14.61 -2.37 4.46
N GLU A 39 13.66 -3.21 4.00
CA GLU A 39 13.20 -3.19 2.61
C GLU A 39 12.44 -1.88 2.30
N VAL A 40 12.56 -1.41 1.06
CA VAL A 40 11.90 -0.19 0.56
C VAL A 40 10.97 -0.56 -0.59
N HIS A 41 9.71 -0.13 -0.50
CA HIS A 41 8.71 -0.42 -1.53
C HIS A 41 7.90 0.81 -1.91
N GLU A 42 7.35 0.80 -3.12
CA GLU A 42 6.59 1.90 -3.72
C GLU A 42 5.09 1.72 -3.42
N PHE A 43 4.43 2.79 -2.98
CA PHE A 43 3.00 2.81 -2.70
C PHE A 43 2.29 3.62 -3.78
N ILE A 44 1.33 2.99 -4.45
CA ILE A 44 0.60 3.55 -5.58
C ILE A 44 -0.89 3.56 -5.24
N ASN A 45 -1.49 4.73 -5.29
CA ASN A 45 -2.93 4.90 -5.19
C ASN A 45 -3.57 4.57 -6.54
N VAL A 46 -4.46 3.59 -6.55
CA VAL A 46 -5.20 3.14 -7.75
C VAL A 46 -6.63 3.67 -7.79
N GLY A 47 -6.97 4.61 -6.89
CA GLY A 47 -8.29 5.20 -6.76
C GLY A 47 -9.32 4.25 -6.13
N PRO A 48 -10.56 4.72 -5.90
CA PRO A 48 -11.63 3.94 -5.31
C PRO A 48 -12.23 2.93 -6.30
N GLY A 49 -12.48 1.70 -5.85
CA GLY A 49 -13.09 0.64 -6.65
C GLY A 49 -12.35 0.31 -7.95
N PRO A 50 -11.03 0.03 -7.90
CA PRO A 50 -10.23 -0.17 -9.11
C PRO A 50 -10.76 -1.36 -9.94
N ARG A 51 -10.87 -1.17 -11.25
CA ARG A 51 -11.07 -2.24 -12.22
C ARG A 51 -9.77 -2.47 -12.95
N TYR A 52 -9.12 -3.59 -12.65
CA TYR A 52 -7.85 -3.96 -13.29
C TYR A 52 -8.06 -4.47 -14.72
N PRO A 53 -7.12 -4.20 -15.65
CA PRO A 53 -5.92 -3.40 -15.43
C PRO A 53 -6.22 -1.90 -15.25
N VAL A 54 -5.43 -1.22 -14.42
CA VAL A 54 -5.61 0.22 -14.13
C VAL A 54 -4.51 1.05 -14.81
N ASP A 55 -4.92 2.00 -15.64
CA ASP A 55 -4.00 2.91 -16.33
C ASP A 55 -3.70 4.19 -15.55
N HIS A 56 -4.73 4.79 -14.93
CA HIS A 56 -4.58 6.00 -14.13
C HIS A 56 -4.20 5.65 -12.71
N VAL A 57 -3.03 6.11 -12.27
CA VAL A 57 -2.55 5.96 -10.90
C VAL A 57 -1.88 7.22 -10.37
N GLU A 58 -1.91 7.36 -9.05
CA GLU A 58 -1.30 8.46 -8.31
C GLU A 58 -0.24 7.88 -7.36
N TYR A 59 0.98 8.40 -7.40
CA TYR A 59 2.08 7.82 -6.61
C TYR A 59 2.16 8.49 -5.25
N TYR A 60 2.05 7.71 -4.16
CA TYR A 60 2.34 8.25 -2.83
C TYR A 60 3.84 8.44 -2.63
N GLY A 61 4.62 7.41 -2.98
CA GLY A 61 6.07 7.41 -2.86
C GLY A 61 6.62 6.09 -2.36
N PHE A 62 7.83 6.12 -1.82
CA PHE A 62 8.54 4.94 -1.33
C PHE A 62 8.55 4.96 0.20
N ALA A 63 8.33 3.81 0.85
CA ALA A 63 8.45 3.68 2.29
C ALA A 63 9.44 2.59 2.69
N THR A 64 10.26 2.87 3.70
CA THR A 64 11.13 1.90 4.35
C THR A 64 10.35 1.17 5.42
N PHE A 65 10.33 -0.17 5.39
CA PHE A 65 9.77 -0.98 6.46
C PHE A 65 10.75 -1.03 7.63
N GLU A 66 10.28 -0.66 8.81
CA GLU A 66 11.07 -0.67 10.05
C GLU A 66 10.95 -2.00 10.80
N THR A 67 9.89 -2.76 10.50
CA THR A 67 9.61 -4.08 11.06
C THR A 67 9.41 -5.10 9.95
N SER A 68 9.87 -6.33 10.16
CA SER A 68 9.54 -7.46 9.29
C SER A 68 8.16 -8.02 9.61
N GLY A 69 7.51 -8.66 8.64
CA GLY A 69 6.30 -9.43 8.87
C GLY A 69 5.55 -9.75 7.58
N VAL A 70 4.23 -9.89 7.66
CA VAL A 70 3.41 -10.28 6.51
C VAL A 70 2.38 -9.20 6.21
N LEU A 71 2.54 -8.57 5.05
CA LEU A 71 1.59 -7.62 4.48
C LEU A 71 0.53 -8.39 3.68
N ALA A 72 -0.73 -7.93 3.72
CA ALA A 72 -1.82 -8.57 3.00
C ALA A 72 -2.75 -7.56 2.33
N VAL A 73 -3.42 -8.02 1.28
CA VAL A 73 -4.60 -7.34 0.74
C VAL A 73 -5.66 -7.19 1.83
N GLY A 74 -6.22 -5.99 1.95
CA GLY A 74 -7.15 -5.60 3.00
C GLY A 74 -6.51 -4.81 4.16
N ASP A 75 -5.19 -4.78 4.27
CA ASP A 75 -4.52 -3.99 5.30
C ASP A 75 -4.72 -2.49 5.07
N VAL A 76 -4.97 -1.76 6.15
CA VAL A 76 -5.23 -0.31 6.09
C VAL A 76 -3.92 0.45 6.22
N LEU A 77 -3.64 1.36 5.29
CA LEU A 77 -2.48 2.23 5.33
C LEU A 77 -2.83 3.53 6.08
N VAL A 78 -2.12 3.80 7.17
CA VAL A 78 -2.36 4.96 8.04
C VAL A 78 -1.10 5.81 8.16
N CYS A 79 -1.22 7.11 7.95
CA CYS A 79 -0.14 8.09 8.09
C CYS A 79 -0.63 9.22 9.01
N GLU A 80 0.07 9.49 10.11
CA GLU A 80 -0.30 10.56 11.08
C GLU A 80 -1.77 10.48 11.57
N GLY A 81 -2.31 9.28 11.76
CA GLY A 81 -3.71 9.06 12.16
C GLY A 81 -4.74 9.23 11.04
N ARG A 82 -4.31 9.60 9.83
CA ARG A 82 -5.13 9.64 8.61
C ARG A 82 -5.03 8.33 7.85
N THR A 83 -6.17 7.73 7.54
CA THR A 83 -6.23 6.61 6.57
C THR A 83 -5.96 7.14 5.16
N LEU A 84 -4.96 6.56 4.50
CA LEU A 84 -4.66 6.83 3.09
C LEU A 84 -5.45 5.90 2.16
N GLY A 85 -5.69 4.66 2.59
CA GLY A 85 -6.49 3.69 1.86
C GLY A 85 -6.27 2.28 2.36
N THR A 86 -6.74 1.31 1.57
CA THR A 86 -6.61 -0.12 1.84
C THR A 86 -5.71 -0.76 0.79
N ILE A 87 -4.80 -1.65 1.19
CA ILE A 87 -3.96 -2.39 0.24
C ILE A 87 -4.85 -3.30 -0.60
N SER A 88 -4.84 -3.10 -1.91
CA SER A 88 -5.69 -3.79 -2.88
C SER A 88 -4.94 -4.85 -3.70
N GLY A 89 -3.61 -4.82 -3.67
CA GLY A 89 -2.78 -5.79 -4.40
C GLY A 89 -1.29 -5.48 -4.37
N PHE A 90 -0.54 -6.32 -5.07
CA PHE A 90 0.90 -6.19 -5.26
C PHE A 90 1.24 -6.40 -6.73
N ASP A 91 2.03 -5.51 -7.32
CA ASP A 91 2.58 -5.65 -8.67
C ASP A 91 4.09 -5.87 -8.59
N GLU A 92 4.59 -6.80 -9.41
CA GLU A 92 5.97 -7.31 -9.41
C GLU A 92 6.80 -6.76 -10.57
N THR A 93 6.29 -5.79 -11.33
CA THR A 93 6.95 -5.19 -12.50
C THR A 93 8.38 -4.73 -12.21
N HIS A 94 8.68 -4.30 -10.98
CA HIS A 94 10.01 -3.85 -10.56
C HIS A 94 10.80 -4.85 -9.72
N MET A 95 10.33 -6.09 -9.56
CA MET A 95 11.10 -7.12 -8.87
C MET A 95 12.40 -7.44 -9.63
N PRO A 96 13.52 -7.70 -8.93
CA PRO A 96 13.64 -7.87 -7.48
C PRO A 96 13.92 -6.57 -6.68
N ASN A 97 13.85 -5.39 -7.31
CA ASN A 97 14.16 -4.12 -6.63
C ASN A 97 13.11 -3.79 -5.57
N HIS A 98 11.85 -3.69 -5.98
CA HIS A 98 10.74 -3.39 -5.07
C HIS A 98 9.41 -3.90 -5.60
N TYR A 99 8.45 -4.07 -4.68
CA TYR A 99 7.04 -4.23 -5.03
C TYR A 99 6.39 -2.87 -5.24
N ASN A 100 5.48 -2.83 -6.22
CA ASN A 100 4.42 -1.83 -6.25
C ASN A 100 3.30 -2.30 -5.33
N ILE A 101 3.15 -1.66 -4.17
CA ILE A 101 2.06 -1.92 -3.22
C ILE A 101 0.88 -1.03 -3.62
N LEU A 102 -0.18 -1.67 -4.09
CA LEU A 102 -1.36 -0.97 -4.60
C LEU A 102 -2.30 -0.64 -3.45
N VAL A 103 -2.76 0.61 -3.41
CA VAL A 103 -3.64 1.15 -2.37
C VAL A 103 -4.90 1.69 -3.01
N GLU A 104 -6.05 1.17 -2.61
CA GLU A 104 -7.35 1.76 -2.90
C GLU A 104 -7.58 2.93 -1.95
N GLY A 105 -7.27 4.14 -2.41
CA GLY A 105 -7.45 5.39 -1.66
C GLY A 105 -8.72 6.14 -2.09
N ALA A 106 -9.55 6.52 -1.13
CA ALA A 106 -10.75 7.33 -1.39
C ALA A 106 -10.41 8.74 -1.90
N ASP A 107 -9.26 9.28 -1.50
CA ASP A 107 -8.72 10.55 -1.98
C ASP A 107 -7.68 10.27 -3.08
N PHE A 108 -8.12 10.34 -4.33
CA PHE A 108 -7.31 9.94 -5.50
C PHE A 108 -6.34 11.05 -5.94
N ARG A 109 -5.30 11.26 -5.13
CA ARG A 109 -4.22 12.24 -5.36
C ARG A 109 -2.86 11.64 -5.01
N ASN A 110 -1.79 12.17 -5.60
CA ASN A 110 -0.41 11.77 -5.31
C ASN A 110 0.07 12.24 -3.93
N GLY A 111 1.22 11.73 -3.49
CA GLY A 111 1.74 11.98 -2.14
C GLY A 111 2.02 13.46 -1.86
N HIS A 112 2.55 14.20 -2.84
CA HIS A 112 2.79 15.64 -2.71
C HIS A 112 1.47 16.42 -2.53
N ALA A 113 0.47 16.16 -3.37
CA ALA A 113 -0.85 16.80 -3.30
C ALA A 113 -1.62 16.45 -2.01
N LEU A 114 -1.32 15.30 -1.40
CA LEU A 114 -1.82 14.91 -0.08
C LEU A 114 -1.07 15.55 1.09
N GLY A 115 0.03 16.26 0.83
CA GLY A 115 0.86 16.88 1.85
C GLY A 115 1.74 15.90 2.64
N LEU A 116 1.97 14.69 2.10
CA LEU A 116 2.85 13.71 2.73
C LEU A 116 4.28 14.23 2.78
N LYS A 117 5.07 13.78 3.76
CA LYS A 117 6.46 14.19 3.94
C LYS A 117 7.37 13.00 4.14
N ALA A 118 8.57 13.07 3.56
CA ALA A 118 9.62 12.10 3.84
C ALA A 118 9.97 12.12 5.35
N GLY A 119 10.28 10.96 5.90
CA GLY A 119 10.53 10.75 7.33
C GLY A 119 9.27 10.57 8.18
N THR A 120 8.08 10.90 7.68
CA THR A 120 6.83 10.71 8.43
C THR A 120 6.52 9.23 8.61
N ALA A 121 6.10 8.87 9.82
CA ALA A 121 5.74 7.52 10.20
C ALA A 121 4.41 7.08 9.55
N VAL A 122 4.39 5.81 9.15
CA VAL A 122 3.27 5.15 8.49
C VAL A 122 3.11 3.77 9.14
N THR A 123 1.89 3.28 9.21
CA THR A 123 1.57 1.94 9.72
C THR A 123 0.64 1.23 8.76
N THR A 124 0.86 -0.05 8.53
CA THR A 124 -0.15 -0.93 7.93
C THR A 124 -0.85 -1.69 9.04
N CYS A 125 -2.15 -1.48 9.20
CA CYS A 125 -2.96 -2.18 10.18
C CYS A 125 -3.61 -3.40 9.51
N PRO A 126 -3.48 -4.61 10.07
CA PRO A 126 -4.25 -5.75 9.61
C PRO A 126 -5.73 -5.40 9.59
N ARG A 127 -6.43 -5.82 8.55
CA ARG A 127 -7.90 -5.71 8.54
C ARG A 127 -8.43 -6.38 9.81
N GLU A 128 -9.27 -5.68 10.56
CA GLU A 128 -10.07 -6.32 11.59
C GLU A 128 -11.00 -7.29 10.86
N ASP A 129 -10.73 -8.59 10.98
CA ASP A 129 -11.68 -9.58 10.54
C ASP A 129 -12.90 -9.41 11.46
N LYS A 130 -13.97 -8.84 10.92
CA LYS A 130 -15.27 -9.01 11.55
C LYS A 130 -15.50 -10.51 11.61
N ASP A 131 -15.60 -11.04 12.82
CA ASP A 131 -16.09 -12.40 13.04
C ASP A 131 -17.23 -12.63 12.05
N SER A 132 -17.05 -13.62 11.17
CA SER A 132 -18.13 -14.18 10.38
C SER A 132 -19.08 -14.94 11.32
N GLY A 133 -19.68 -14.20 12.26
CA GLY A 133 -20.79 -14.64 13.06
C GLY A 133 -22.06 -14.20 12.35
N GLY A 134 -22.64 -15.12 11.57
CA GLY A 134 -23.98 -14.93 11.02
C GLY A 134 -24.18 -15.53 9.64
N SER A 135 -24.40 -16.85 9.60
CA SER A 135 -25.54 -17.50 8.92
C SER A 135 -25.59 -18.96 9.35
#